data_AF-A0AA36HPD6-F1
#
_entry.id   AF-A0AA36HPD6-F1
#
_cell.length_a   1.000
_cell.length_b   1.000
_cell.length_c   1.000
_cell.angle_alpha   90.00
_cell.angle_beta   90.00
_cell.angle_gamma   90.00
#
_symmetry.space_group_name_H-M   'P 1'
#
loop_
_entity.id
_entity.type
_entity.pdbx_description
1 polymer ?
#
loop_
_entity_poly.entity_id
_entity_poly.type
_entity_poly.pdbx_seq_one_letter_code
_entity_poly.pdbx_strand_id
1 'polypeptide(L)'
;MGRMKSFFAASLLAPALAVFQKNCFRLLEEPLAEAPFKPDEVGKLLQHFRMNIDVNGTGAIIASPGATPALPPSCEGGYKYHWTRDGAISMSTMVKLGDALGLPESHLEQLSLSYANWVQKLHENGTTAFLEPKWVIEKASPYELPWCKPQSDGPPLRARVLMQMARRFPSNAGLFWELASKDLDWLVSKTDGKPNIEITTCDLWEETTDSDFFWNQAVMRAALLEGIDYSRKVGDQARGQAYSEALHDYLRRPLSRHVEWSLFGSYATECPTLEFWGTSCRKYRLDSAALL
;
A
#
# COMPACT_ATOMS: atom_id res chain seq x y z
N MET A 1 25.11 -42.00 43.58
CA MET A 1 24.21 -41.35 44.56
C MET A 1 24.98 -40.22 45.22
N GLY A 2 24.68 -38.93 45.15
CA GLY A 2 23.68 -38.11 44.46
C GLY A 2 24.09 -36.67 44.82
N ARG A 3 24.65 -35.91 43.87
CA ARG A 3 25.19 -34.57 44.11
C ARG A 3 24.05 -33.53 44.08
N MET A 4 24.07 -32.65 45.07
CA MET A 4 23.50 -31.29 45.16
C MET A 4 22.14 -31.04 44.50
N LYS A 5 21.17 -30.81 45.40
CA LYS A 5 19.81 -30.35 45.11
C LYS A 5 19.83 -29.00 44.40
N SER A 6 19.07 -28.97 43.32
CA SER A 6 18.55 -27.81 42.61
C SER A 6 18.05 -26.72 43.57
N PHE A 7 18.58 -25.51 43.45
CA PHE A 7 17.90 -24.27 43.81
C PHE A 7 17.49 -23.61 42.50
N PHE A 8 16.31 -23.94 41.99
CA PHE A 8 15.64 -23.14 40.98
C PHE A 8 14.76 -22.12 41.72
N ALA A 9 15.15 -20.85 41.62
CA ALA A 9 14.32 -19.73 42.03
C ALA A 9 13.06 -19.69 41.15
N ALA A 10 11.91 -19.98 41.76
CA ALA A 10 10.60 -19.64 41.22
C ALA A 10 10.31 -18.16 41.52
N SER A 11 10.43 -17.30 40.52
CA SER A 11 9.96 -15.90 40.43
C SER A 11 10.86 -15.19 39.42
N LEU A 12 10.42 -14.55 38.34
CA LEU A 12 9.12 -14.01 37.98
C LEU A 12 8.94 -14.20 36.46
N LEU A 13 7.84 -14.82 36.07
CA LEU A 13 7.33 -14.80 34.70
C LEU A 13 5.91 -14.27 34.76
N ALA A 14 5.71 -13.14 34.06
CA ALA A 14 4.47 -12.40 33.80
C ALA A 14 3.85 -11.62 34.98
N PRO A 15 3.29 -10.40 34.74
CA PRO A 15 2.64 -10.00 33.49
C PRO A 15 3.13 -8.68 32.89
N ALA A 16 3.59 -8.73 31.63
CA ALA A 16 3.63 -7.56 30.74
C ALA A 16 2.25 -7.34 30.09
N LEU A 17 1.18 -7.38 30.89
CA LEU A 17 -0.21 -7.25 30.44
C LEU A 17 -0.95 -6.28 31.38
N ALA A 18 -0.45 -5.06 31.54
CA ALA A 18 -1.17 -4.02 32.27
C ALA A 18 -0.70 -2.60 31.91
N VAL A 19 -0.58 -2.29 30.62
CA VAL A 19 -0.56 -0.88 30.17
C VAL A 19 -1.42 -0.76 28.91
N PHE A 20 -2.70 -1.16 28.98
CA PHE A 20 -3.71 -0.67 28.03
C PHE A 20 -4.24 0.66 28.57
N GLN A 21 -3.41 1.68 28.38
CA GLN A 21 -3.62 3.03 28.84
C GLN A 21 -4.58 3.75 27.87
N LYS A 22 -5.84 3.93 28.29
CA LYS A 22 -6.84 4.88 27.75
C LYS A 22 -6.69 5.23 26.25
N ASN A 23 -6.77 4.24 25.37
CA ASN A 23 -6.99 4.47 23.94
C ASN A 23 -8.44 4.08 23.59
N CYS A 24 -9.08 4.87 22.72
CA CYS A 24 -10.44 4.58 22.25
C CYS A 24 -10.51 3.29 21.41
N PHE A 25 -9.35 2.76 20.98
CA PHE A 25 -9.21 1.49 20.30
C PHE A 25 -9.16 0.36 21.32
N ARG A 26 -10.32 -0.23 21.62
CA ARG A 26 -10.39 -1.53 22.28
C ARG A 26 -10.20 -2.61 21.23
N LEU A 27 -9.06 -3.31 21.30
CA LEU A 27 -8.92 -4.59 20.62
C LEU A 27 -10.00 -5.53 21.17
N LEU A 28 -10.65 -6.27 20.27
CA LEU A 28 -11.57 -7.31 20.69
C LEU A 28 -10.77 -8.41 21.38
N GLU A 29 -11.07 -8.66 22.66
CA GLU A 29 -10.43 -9.75 23.43
C GLU A 29 -10.84 -11.12 22.86
N GLU A 30 -12.07 -11.21 22.34
CA GLU A 30 -12.59 -12.36 21.59
C GLU A 30 -13.43 -11.87 20.40
N PRO A 31 -13.58 -12.66 19.32
CA PRO A 31 -14.49 -12.34 18.22
C PRO A 31 -15.91 -12.07 18.74
N LEU A 32 -16.59 -11.10 18.12
CA LEU A 32 -17.99 -10.84 18.44
C LEU A 32 -18.83 -12.09 18.18
N ALA A 33 -19.75 -12.41 19.10
CA ALA A 33 -20.66 -13.54 18.96
C ALA A 33 -21.56 -13.44 17.72
N GLU A 34 -21.82 -12.23 17.27
CA GLU A 34 -22.55 -11.92 16.04
C GLU A 34 -21.74 -10.91 15.20
N ALA A 35 -21.95 -10.93 13.88
CA ALA A 35 -21.32 -9.96 13.00
C ALA A 35 -21.73 -8.52 13.40
N PRO A 36 -20.80 -7.56 13.46
CA PRO A 36 -21.08 -6.19 13.92
C PRO A 36 -21.98 -5.39 12.97
N PHE A 37 -22.19 -5.86 11.74
CA PHE A 37 -22.98 -5.21 10.71
C PHE A 37 -24.04 -6.16 10.18
N LYS A 38 -25.21 -5.62 9.87
CA LYS A 38 -26.30 -6.42 9.28
C LYS A 38 -25.96 -6.83 7.85
N PRO A 39 -26.45 -7.98 7.37
CA PRO A 39 -26.20 -8.41 5.99
C PRO A 39 -26.58 -7.40 4.92
N ASP A 40 -27.64 -6.60 5.13
CA ASP A 40 -28.08 -5.57 4.18
C ASP A 40 -27.15 -4.34 4.16
N GLU A 41 -26.54 -3.99 5.30
CA GLU A 41 -25.53 -2.93 5.40
C GLU A 41 -24.25 -3.34 4.67
N VAL A 42 -23.81 -4.58 4.88
CA VAL A 42 -22.67 -5.16 4.13
C VAL A 42 -23.00 -5.21 2.64
N GLY A 43 -24.22 -5.62 2.26
CA GLY A 43 -24.66 -5.62 0.87
C GLY A 43 -24.59 -4.24 0.20
N LYS A 44 -25.03 -3.19 0.89
CA LYS A 44 -24.93 -1.79 0.41
C LYS A 44 -23.48 -1.33 0.28
N LEU A 45 -22.63 -1.64 1.26
CA LEU A 45 -21.20 -1.32 1.20
C LEU A 45 -20.55 -1.93 -0.05
N LEU A 46 -20.81 -3.21 -0.29
CA LEU A 46 -20.28 -3.93 -1.45
C LEU A 46 -20.83 -3.39 -2.77
N GLN A 47 -22.09 -3.00 -2.81
CA GLN A 47 -22.68 -2.33 -3.97
C GLN A 47 -21.94 -1.02 -4.27
N HIS A 48 -21.74 -0.17 -3.28
CA HIS A 48 -21.00 1.10 -3.44
C HIS A 48 -19.56 0.89 -3.87
N PHE A 49 -18.87 -0.07 -3.25
CA PHE A 49 -17.51 -0.42 -3.62
C PHE A 49 -17.41 -0.86 -5.09
N ARG A 50 -18.30 -1.75 -5.54
CA ARG A 50 -18.31 -2.26 -6.92
C ARG A 50 -18.63 -1.20 -7.96
N MET A 51 -19.51 -0.24 -7.66
CA MET A 51 -19.85 0.85 -8.58
C MET A 51 -18.64 1.75 -8.91
N ASN A 52 -17.60 1.70 -8.09
CA ASN A 52 -16.37 2.46 -8.31
C ASN A 52 -15.30 1.71 -9.12
N ILE A 53 -15.52 0.43 -9.44
CA ILE A 53 -14.55 -0.41 -10.17
C ILE A 53 -14.92 -0.45 -11.65
N ASP A 54 -13.90 -0.38 -12.52
CA ASP A 54 -14.04 -0.43 -13.98
C ASP A 54 -15.03 0.62 -14.52
N VAL A 55 -14.85 1.87 -14.09
CA VAL A 55 -15.78 2.96 -14.38
C VAL A 55 -15.86 3.18 -15.89
N ASN A 56 -17.07 3.09 -16.44
CA ASN A 56 -17.34 3.21 -17.87
C ASN A 56 -16.56 2.21 -18.75
N GLY A 57 -16.15 1.05 -18.20
CA GLY A 57 -15.35 0.06 -18.94
C GLY A 57 -13.92 0.50 -19.25
N THR A 58 -13.43 1.54 -18.57
CA THR A 58 -12.08 2.09 -18.81
C THR A 58 -10.96 1.24 -18.19
N GLY A 59 -11.30 0.40 -17.22
CA GLY A 59 -10.40 -0.25 -16.28
C GLY A 59 -10.01 0.61 -15.08
N ALA A 60 -10.36 1.90 -15.09
CA ALA A 60 -10.07 2.78 -13.99
C ALA A 60 -10.96 2.49 -12.78
N ILE A 61 -10.41 2.78 -11.61
CA ILE A 61 -11.14 2.79 -10.33
C ILE A 61 -11.26 4.24 -9.88
N ILE A 62 -12.48 4.71 -9.62
CA ILE A 62 -12.74 6.06 -9.11
C ILE A 62 -12.60 6.09 -7.59
N ALA A 63 -11.88 7.07 -7.04
CA ALA A 63 -11.73 7.20 -5.58
C ALA A 63 -13.07 7.48 -4.90
N SER A 64 -13.83 8.45 -5.41
CA SER A 64 -15.23 8.66 -5.00
C SER A 64 -16.04 9.39 -6.08
N PRO A 65 -17.30 8.96 -6.33
CA PRO A 65 -18.19 9.61 -7.29
C PRO A 65 -18.78 10.92 -6.76
N GLY A 66 -18.56 11.25 -5.48
CA GLY A 66 -19.13 12.43 -4.83
C GLY A 66 -18.55 13.75 -5.37
N ALA A 67 -19.42 14.76 -5.46
CA ALA A 67 -19.01 16.14 -5.76
C ALA A 67 -18.36 16.87 -4.57
N THR A 68 -18.13 16.17 -3.46
CA THR A 68 -17.60 16.76 -2.23
C THR A 68 -16.22 17.36 -2.53
N PRO A 69 -16.05 18.69 -2.42
CA PRO A 69 -14.73 19.28 -2.55
C PRO A 69 -13.87 18.81 -1.38
N ALA A 70 -12.69 18.26 -1.67
CA ALA A 70 -11.57 18.32 -0.74
C ALA A 70 -11.25 19.82 -0.55
N LEU A 71 -11.97 20.46 0.37
CA LEU A 71 -11.86 21.86 0.78
C LEU A 71 -12.18 22.88 -0.35
N PRO A 72 -13.00 23.93 -0.09
CA PRO A 72 -13.05 25.09 -0.98
C PRO A 72 -11.69 25.82 -0.96
N PRO A 73 -11.10 26.22 -2.10
CA PRO A 73 -11.57 26.11 -3.49
C PRO A 73 -10.89 24.97 -4.29
N SER A 74 -10.33 23.94 -3.65
CA SER A 74 -9.18 23.19 -4.18
C SER A 74 -9.45 22.02 -5.15
N CYS A 75 -10.69 21.67 -5.51
CA CYS A 75 -10.93 20.53 -6.41
C CYS A 75 -12.17 20.71 -7.30
N GLU A 76 -12.00 21.30 -8.49
CA GLU A 76 -12.99 21.14 -9.56
C GLU A 76 -13.09 19.65 -9.91
N GLY A 77 -14.28 19.06 -9.79
CA GLY A 77 -14.52 17.62 -10.00
C GLY A 77 -14.46 16.72 -8.74
N GLY A 78 -14.12 17.25 -7.56
CA GLY A 78 -14.10 16.47 -6.30
C GLY A 78 -13.09 15.32 -6.32
N TYR A 79 -13.52 14.12 -5.92
CA TYR A 79 -12.70 12.90 -5.86
C TYR A 79 -12.87 11.98 -7.09
N LYS A 80 -13.37 12.54 -8.21
CA LYS A 80 -13.65 11.79 -9.44
C LYS A 80 -12.41 11.52 -10.29
N TYR A 81 -11.34 11.04 -9.66
CA TYR A 81 -10.11 10.66 -10.33
C TYR A 81 -9.72 9.23 -9.96
N HIS A 82 -8.83 8.66 -10.75
CA HIS A 82 -8.15 7.43 -10.39
C HIS A 82 -6.87 7.77 -9.63
N TRP A 83 -6.87 7.60 -8.31
CA TRP A 83 -5.62 7.58 -7.56
C TRP A 83 -4.95 6.21 -7.69
N THR A 84 -3.64 6.21 -7.97
CA THR A 84 -2.88 4.97 -8.14
C THR A 84 -2.96 4.09 -6.88
N ARG A 85 -2.82 4.68 -5.70
CA ARG A 85 -2.95 3.97 -4.41
C ARG A 85 -4.34 3.38 -4.22
N ASP A 86 -5.38 4.19 -4.34
CA ASP A 86 -6.77 3.79 -4.14
C ASP A 86 -7.18 2.69 -5.12
N GLY A 87 -6.79 2.83 -6.38
CA GLY A 87 -7.02 1.83 -7.41
C GLY A 87 -6.33 0.51 -7.10
N ALA A 88 -5.06 0.53 -6.70
CA ALA A 88 -4.32 -0.67 -6.37
C ALA A 88 -4.88 -1.40 -5.13
N ILE A 89 -5.21 -0.67 -4.06
CA ILE A 89 -5.79 -1.23 -2.82
C ILE A 89 -7.19 -1.80 -3.09
N SER A 90 -8.03 -1.07 -3.81
CA SER A 90 -9.39 -1.51 -4.17
C SER A 90 -9.33 -2.76 -5.04
N MET A 91 -8.47 -2.77 -6.05
CA MET A 91 -8.35 -3.93 -6.92
C MET A 91 -7.75 -5.14 -6.18
N SER A 92 -6.77 -4.94 -5.29
CA SER A 92 -6.26 -6.02 -4.44
C SER A 92 -7.37 -6.62 -3.58
N THR A 93 -8.22 -5.77 -2.99
CA THR A 93 -9.38 -6.21 -2.20
C THR A 93 -10.36 -7.01 -3.05
N MET A 94 -10.68 -6.55 -4.26
CA MET A 94 -11.56 -7.25 -5.19
C MET A 94 -11.02 -8.64 -5.56
N VAL A 95 -9.73 -8.75 -5.91
CA VAL A 95 -9.09 -10.03 -6.26
C VAL A 95 -8.97 -10.96 -5.04
N LYS A 96 -8.73 -10.43 -3.82
CA LYS A 96 -8.63 -11.25 -2.58
C LYS A 96 -9.98 -11.80 -2.14
N LEU A 97 -10.99 -10.95 -2.16
CA LEU A 97 -12.29 -11.26 -1.56
C LEU A 97 -13.30 -11.80 -2.58
N GLY A 98 -13.00 -11.79 -3.87
CA GLY A 98 -13.93 -12.16 -4.94
C GLY A 98 -14.77 -13.41 -4.68
N ASP A 99 -14.15 -14.49 -4.18
CA ASP A 99 -14.85 -15.74 -3.80
C ASP A 99 -15.86 -15.52 -2.67
N ALA A 100 -15.42 -14.88 -1.59
CA ALA A 100 -16.26 -14.53 -0.44
C ALA A 100 -17.39 -13.56 -0.82
N LEU A 101 -17.18 -12.79 -1.90
CA LEU A 101 -18.17 -11.86 -2.46
C LEU A 101 -19.08 -12.52 -3.51
N GLY A 102 -18.94 -13.82 -3.77
CA GLY A 102 -19.75 -14.58 -4.71
C GLY A 102 -19.57 -14.16 -6.17
N LEU A 103 -18.41 -13.59 -6.53
CA LEU A 103 -18.13 -13.18 -7.90
C LEU A 103 -17.65 -14.37 -8.73
N PRO A 104 -18.20 -14.60 -9.94
CA PRO A 104 -17.67 -15.62 -10.84
C PRO A 104 -16.19 -15.36 -11.17
N GLU A 105 -15.38 -16.42 -11.23
CA GLU A 105 -13.95 -16.31 -11.54
C GLU A 105 -13.70 -15.59 -12.88
N SER A 106 -14.52 -15.87 -13.89
CA SER A 106 -14.45 -15.21 -15.20
C SER A 106 -14.73 -13.71 -15.13
N HIS A 107 -15.58 -13.27 -14.21
CA HIS A 107 -15.85 -11.85 -14.01
C HIS A 107 -14.68 -11.16 -13.30
N LEU A 108 -14.09 -11.81 -12.29
CA LEU A 108 -12.88 -11.29 -11.63
C LEU A 108 -11.68 -11.21 -12.58
N GLU A 109 -11.53 -12.21 -13.46
CA GLU A 109 -10.49 -12.22 -14.49
C GLU A 109 -10.70 -11.06 -15.47
N GLN A 110 -11.94 -10.83 -15.93
CA GLN A 110 -12.29 -9.70 -16.79
C GLN A 110 -11.98 -8.35 -16.13
N LEU A 111 -12.38 -8.15 -14.87
CA LEU A 111 -12.06 -6.92 -14.13
C LEU A 111 -10.55 -6.72 -13.97
N SER A 112 -9.81 -7.82 -13.74
CA SER A 112 -8.34 -7.78 -13.62
C SER A 112 -7.67 -7.41 -14.94
N LEU A 113 -8.18 -7.91 -16.06
CA LEU A 113 -7.75 -7.51 -17.40
C LEU A 113 -8.07 -6.05 -17.71
N SER A 114 -9.28 -5.58 -17.38
CA SER A 114 -9.65 -4.16 -17.52
C SER A 114 -8.66 -3.27 -16.74
N TYR A 115 -8.39 -3.60 -15.47
CA TYR A 115 -7.42 -2.87 -14.66
C TYR A 115 -6.00 -2.92 -15.24
N ALA A 116 -5.53 -4.07 -15.72
CA ALA A 116 -4.21 -4.17 -16.36
C ALA A 116 -4.12 -3.31 -17.63
N ASN A 117 -5.17 -3.28 -18.47
CA ASN A 117 -5.24 -2.40 -19.63
C ASN A 117 -5.23 -0.92 -19.23
N TRP A 118 -5.84 -0.57 -18.10
CA TRP A 118 -5.73 0.77 -17.53
C TRP A 118 -4.30 1.10 -17.12
N VAL A 119 -3.63 0.21 -16.37
CA VAL A 119 -2.23 0.39 -15.97
C VAL A 119 -1.30 0.52 -17.19
N GLN A 120 -1.54 -0.26 -18.24
CA GLN A 120 -0.78 -0.16 -19.49
C GLN A 120 -0.86 1.25 -20.09
N LYS A 121 -2.06 1.85 -20.16
CA LYS A 121 -2.24 3.25 -20.60
C LYS A 121 -1.51 4.24 -19.70
N LEU A 122 -1.46 3.99 -18.38
CA LEU A 122 -0.67 4.84 -17.47
C LEU A 122 0.81 4.76 -17.83
N HIS A 123 1.36 3.55 -18.02
CA HIS A 123 2.78 3.35 -18.41
C HIS A 123 3.15 3.99 -19.74
N GLU A 124 2.22 4.18 -20.67
CA GLU A 124 2.44 4.94 -21.93
C GLU A 124 2.80 6.41 -21.69
N ASN A 125 2.53 6.95 -20.50
CA ASN A 125 2.93 8.30 -20.09
C ASN A 125 4.39 8.37 -19.56
N GLY A 126 5.18 7.30 -19.72
CA GLY A 126 6.59 7.26 -19.33
C GLY A 126 6.79 7.40 -17.82
N THR A 127 7.80 8.18 -17.40
CA THR A 127 8.15 8.34 -15.97
C THR A 127 6.99 8.88 -15.12
N THR A 128 6.09 9.66 -15.72
CA THR A 128 4.88 10.18 -15.06
C THR A 128 4.01 9.07 -14.47
N ALA A 129 3.99 7.89 -15.09
CA ALA A 129 3.25 6.71 -14.63
C ALA A 129 3.61 6.28 -13.20
N PHE A 130 4.84 6.59 -12.76
CA PHE A 130 5.38 6.20 -11.46
C PHE A 130 5.34 7.32 -10.42
N LEU A 131 5.14 8.56 -10.86
CA LEU A 131 5.23 9.75 -10.02
C LEU A 131 3.86 10.37 -9.73
N GLU A 132 2.93 10.27 -10.68
CA GLU A 132 1.64 10.94 -10.60
C GLU A 132 0.68 10.21 -9.62
N PRO A 133 0.17 10.91 -8.59
CA PRO A 133 -0.78 10.33 -7.65
C PRO A 133 -2.09 9.95 -8.30
N LYS A 134 -2.63 10.83 -9.16
CA LYS A 134 -4.01 10.75 -9.67
C LYS A 134 -4.16 11.09 -11.14
N TRP A 135 -5.14 10.46 -11.77
CA TRP A 135 -5.33 10.46 -13.21
C TRP A 135 -6.76 10.81 -13.60
N VAL A 136 -6.91 11.52 -14.71
CA VAL A 136 -8.21 11.81 -15.34
C VAL A 136 -8.71 10.52 -15.99
N ILE A 137 -9.86 10.02 -15.53
CA ILE A 137 -10.37 8.68 -15.88
C ILE A 137 -10.65 8.55 -17.38
N GLU A 138 -11.25 9.55 -18.02
CA GLU A 138 -11.68 9.47 -19.41
C GLU A 138 -10.51 9.40 -20.40
N LYS A 139 -9.35 9.94 -20.00
CA LYS A 139 -8.19 10.12 -20.88
C LYS A 139 -6.95 9.32 -20.48
N ALA A 140 -6.93 8.75 -19.28
CA ALA A 140 -5.71 8.19 -18.67
C ALA A 140 -4.54 9.20 -18.69
N SER A 141 -4.85 10.49 -18.54
CA SER A 141 -3.88 11.58 -18.53
C SER A 141 -3.57 12.02 -17.09
N PRO A 142 -2.35 12.49 -16.81
CA PRO A 142 -1.99 12.99 -15.49
C PRO A 142 -2.84 14.20 -15.11
N TYR A 143 -3.00 14.45 -13.81
CA TYR A 143 -3.66 15.65 -13.32
C TYR A 143 -2.75 16.87 -13.47
N GLU A 144 -3.22 17.89 -14.18
CA GLU A 144 -2.38 19.02 -14.62
C GLU A 144 -2.23 20.14 -13.57
N LEU A 145 -3.17 20.27 -12.63
CA LEU A 145 -3.15 21.35 -11.64
C LEU A 145 -2.21 21.03 -10.47
N PRO A 146 -1.78 22.05 -9.70
CA PRO A 146 -0.96 21.84 -8.52
C PRO A 146 -1.57 20.83 -7.56
N TRP A 147 -0.74 19.87 -7.15
CA TRP A 147 -1.09 18.82 -6.21
C TRP A 147 0.18 18.33 -5.51
N CYS A 148 0.05 17.69 -4.35
CA CYS A 148 1.21 17.08 -3.72
C CYS A 148 1.65 15.85 -4.54
N LYS A 149 2.75 16.00 -5.29
CA LYS A 149 3.38 14.97 -6.11
C LYS A 149 4.92 15.11 -6.06
N PRO A 150 5.69 14.02 -6.20
CA PRO A 150 5.26 12.66 -6.51
C PRO A 150 4.71 11.88 -5.31
N GLN A 151 3.99 10.79 -5.55
CA GLN A 151 3.62 9.78 -4.53
C GLN A 151 4.23 8.42 -4.88
N SER A 152 5.23 7.99 -4.10
CA SER A 152 6.05 6.81 -4.38
C SER A 152 5.48 5.50 -3.85
N ASP A 153 4.37 5.53 -3.11
CA ASP A 153 3.62 4.37 -2.64
C ASP A 153 2.75 3.72 -3.72
N GLY A 154 2.35 4.49 -4.75
CA GLY A 154 1.53 4.02 -5.86
C GLY A 154 2.13 2.84 -6.64
N PRO A 155 3.33 2.96 -7.24
CA PRO A 155 3.95 1.89 -8.01
C PRO A 155 4.12 0.55 -7.25
N PRO A 156 4.64 0.50 -6.02
CA PRO A 156 4.75 -0.76 -5.30
C PRO A 156 3.38 -1.38 -4.98
N LEU A 157 2.35 -0.58 -4.63
CA LEU A 157 1.00 -1.10 -4.44
C LEU A 157 0.43 -1.70 -5.73
N ARG A 158 0.63 -1.01 -6.86
CA ARG A 158 0.20 -1.45 -8.19
C ARG A 158 0.90 -2.74 -8.62
N ALA A 159 2.22 -2.83 -8.43
CA ALA A 159 2.99 -4.04 -8.69
C ALA A 159 2.47 -5.24 -7.88
N ARG A 160 2.15 -5.05 -6.59
CA ARG A 160 1.63 -6.11 -5.73
C ARG A 160 0.29 -6.65 -6.21
N VAL A 161 -0.66 -5.78 -6.56
CA VAL A 161 -1.96 -6.27 -7.07
C VAL A 161 -1.80 -6.97 -8.42
N LEU A 162 -0.93 -6.49 -9.31
CA LEU A 162 -0.64 -7.15 -10.58
C LEU A 162 -0.01 -8.54 -10.37
N MET A 163 0.97 -8.68 -9.46
CA MET A 163 1.52 -9.99 -9.11
C MET A 163 0.48 -10.91 -8.44
N GLN A 164 -0.45 -10.34 -7.67
CA GLN A 164 -1.57 -11.08 -7.10
C GLN A 164 -2.51 -11.61 -8.20
N MET A 165 -2.85 -10.78 -9.21
CA MET A 165 -3.60 -11.21 -10.39
C MET A 165 -2.85 -12.28 -11.17
N ALA A 166 -1.54 -12.13 -11.36
CA ALA A 166 -0.70 -13.09 -12.06
C ALA A 166 -0.68 -14.47 -11.38
N ARG A 167 -0.75 -14.51 -10.04
CA ARG A 167 -0.90 -15.76 -9.28
C ARG A 167 -2.30 -16.36 -9.42
N ARG A 168 -3.36 -15.53 -9.45
CA ARG A 168 -4.76 -16.00 -9.51
C ARG A 168 -5.20 -16.41 -10.92
N PHE A 169 -4.72 -15.72 -11.95
CA PHE A 169 -5.11 -15.91 -13.35
C PHE A 169 -3.89 -16.26 -14.23
N PRO A 170 -3.43 -17.53 -14.24
CA PRO A 170 -2.22 -17.96 -14.95
C PRO A 170 -2.25 -17.73 -16.47
N SER A 171 -3.43 -17.74 -17.08
CA SER A 171 -3.68 -17.43 -18.50
C SER A 171 -3.10 -16.08 -18.92
N ASN A 172 -3.15 -15.10 -18.02
CA ASN A 172 -2.76 -13.70 -18.26
C ASN A 172 -1.52 -13.29 -17.44
N ALA A 173 -0.87 -14.24 -16.78
CA ALA A 173 0.26 -13.99 -15.87
C ALA A 173 1.44 -13.25 -16.51
N GLY A 174 1.68 -13.47 -17.82
CA GLY A 174 2.72 -12.77 -18.56
C GLY A 174 2.49 -11.26 -18.65
N LEU A 175 1.26 -10.85 -19.01
CA LEU A 175 0.87 -9.43 -19.06
C LEU A 175 0.98 -8.76 -17.69
N PHE A 176 0.41 -9.41 -16.67
CA PHE A 176 0.44 -8.86 -15.32
C PHE A 176 1.87 -8.72 -14.78
N TRP A 177 2.74 -9.70 -15.06
CA TRP A 177 4.15 -9.62 -14.68
C TRP A 177 4.90 -8.52 -15.45
N GLU A 178 4.65 -8.38 -16.75
CA GLU A 178 5.27 -7.31 -17.55
C GLU A 178 4.98 -5.94 -16.92
N LEU A 179 3.71 -5.66 -16.61
CA LEU A 179 3.30 -4.40 -16.00
C LEU A 179 3.87 -4.25 -14.57
N ALA A 180 3.81 -5.30 -13.74
CA ALA A 180 4.37 -5.26 -12.39
C ALA A 180 5.87 -4.99 -12.39
N SER A 181 6.60 -5.64 -13.32
CA SER A 181 8.05 -5.48 -13.44
C SER A 181 8.45 -4.06 -13.83
N LYS A 182 7.64 -3.33 -14.63
CA LYS A 182 7.91 -1.91 -14.92
C LYS A 182 7.90 -1.04 -13.67
N ASP A 183 6.94 -1.28 -12.77
CA ASP A 183 6.84 -0.56 -11.49
C ASP A 183 8.01 -0.90 -10.55
N LEU A 184 8.39 -2.18 -10.46
CA LEU A 184 9.51 -2.63 -9.63
C LEU A 184 10.89 -2.22 -10.20
N ASP A 185 11.06 -2.28 -11.52
CA ASP A 185 12.26 -1.86 -12.23
C ASP A 185 12.47 -0.35 -12.05
N TRP A 186 11.40 0.45 -12.16
CA TRP A 186 11.46 1.87 -11.82
C TRP A 186 11.88 2.05 -10.36
N LEU A 187 11.26 1.34 -9.42
CA LEU A 187 11.55 1.49 -7.99
C LEU A 187 13.03 1.28 -7.66
N VAL A 188 13.68 0.27 -8.25
CA VAL A 188 15.10 -0.04 -7.98
C VAL A 188 16.08 0.71 -8.89
N SER A 189 15.58 1.49 -9.85
CA SER A 189 16.40 2.30 -10.74
C SER A 189 16.82 3.63 -10.09
N LYS A 190 17.64 4.39 -10.82
CA LYS A 190 18.07 5.74 -10.42
C LYS A 190 17.58 6.77 -11.42
N THR A 191 17.08 7.88 -10.90
CA THR A 191 16.76 9.09 -11.67
C THR A 191 17.67 10.22 -11.20
N ASP A 192 18.35 10.90 -12.13
CA ASP A 192 19.32 11.96 -11.83
C ASP A 192 20.39 11.56 -10.79
N GLY A 193 20.83 10.30 -10.86
CA GLY A 193 21.84 9.72 -9.97
C GLY A 193 21.34 9.35 -8.57
N LYS A 194 20.07 9.59 -8.24
CA LYS A 194 19.45 9.23 -6.95
C LYS A 194 18.58 7.98 -7.10
N PRO A 195 18.59 7.04 -6.14
CA PRO A 195 17.73 5.86 -6.18
C PRO A 195 16.27 6.27 -6.02
N ASN A 196 15.39 5.64 -6.81
CA ASN A 196 13.97 6.02 -6.80
C ASN A 196 13.26 5.65 -5.49
N ILE A 197 13.77 4.68 -4.72
CA ILE A 197 13.30 4.36 -3.37
C ILE A 197 13.45 5.55 -2.39
N GLU A 198 14.42 6.44 -2.62
CA GLU A 198 14.73 7.56 -1.71
C GLU A 198 14.26 8.93 -2.25
N ILE A 199 13.38 8.97 -3.27
CA ILE A 199 12.86 10.24 -3.75
C ILE A 199 12.10 10.97 -2.65
N THR A 200 12.23 12.30 -2.61
CA THR A 200 11.29 13.13 -1.85
C THR A 200 9.92 13.00 -2.48
N THR A 201 8.95 12.59 -1.67
CA THR A 201 7.60 12.23 -2.07
C THR A 201 6.60 12.83 -1.10
N CYS A 202 5.32 12.82 -1.47
CA CYS A 202 4.24 13.10 -0.54
C CYS A 202 3.87 11.86 0.27
N ASP A 203 3.38 12.09 1.48
CA ASP A 203 2.71 11.07 2.28
C ASP A 203 1.40 10.60 1.63
N LEU A 204 0.86 9.50 2.14
CA LEU A 204 -0.45 8.99 1.74
C LEU A 204 -1.61 9.99 1.98
N TRP A 205 -1.44 10.99 2.85
CA TRP A 205 -2.47 12.01 3.04
C TRP A 205 -2.39 13.13 2.01
N GLU A 206 -1.33 13.15 1.20
CA GLU A 206 -1.08 14.14 0.16
C GLU A 206 -0.86 15.56 0.72
N GLU A 207 -0.38 15.65 1.95
CA GLU A 207 -0.29 16.91 2.72
C GLU A 207 1.16 17.30 3.02
N THR A 208 2.05 16.31 3.11
CA THR A 208 3.39 16.51 3.64
C THR A 208 4.43 15.81 2.77
N THR A 209 5.68 16.31 2.78
CA THR A 209 6.76 15.73 1.98
C THR A 209 7.97 15.34 2.81
N ASP A 210 8.52 14.16 2.51
CA ASP A 210 9.75 13.59 3.06
C ASP A 210 10.26 12.50 2.11
N SER A 211 11.46 11.97 2.33
CA SER A 211 11.98 10.78 1.64
C SER A 211 11.87 9.51 2.48
N ASP A 212 11.50 9.62 3.76
CA ASP A 212 11.58 8.55 4.74
C ASP A 212 10.24 8.29 5.42
N PHE A 213 9.14 8.20 4.67
CA PHE A 213 7.84 7.80 5.19
C PHE A 213 7.77 6.29 5.46
N PHE A 214 7.21 5.89 6.60
CA PHE A 214 7.12 4.48 6.98
C PHE A 214 6.19 3.71 6.04
N TRP A 215 4.99 4.24 5.73
CA TRP A 215 4.04 3.62 4.83
C TRP A 215 4.67 3.31 3.48
N ASN A 216 5.32 4.31 2.86
CA ASN A 216 5.97 4.18 1.55
C ASN A 216 7.02 3.06 1.58
N GLN A 217 7.90 3.05 2.58
CA GLN A 217 8.92 2.00 2.71
C GLN A 217 8.33 0.62 2.98
N ALA A 218 7.27 0.52 3.79
CA ALA A 218 6.61 -0.74 4.09
C ALA A 218 6.01 -1.36 2.82
N VAL A 219 5.31 -0.57 2.01
CA VAL A 219 4.72 -1.05 0.75
C VAL A 219 5.79 -1.36 -0.31
N MET A 220 6.84 -0.54 -0.43
CA MET A 220 7.98 -0.81 -1.31
C MET A 220 8.67 -2.12 -0.95
N ARG A 221 8.95 -2.33 0.34
CA ARG A 221 9.58 -3.55 0.83
C ARG A 221 8.71 -4.78 0.56
N ALA A 222 7.40 -4.68 0.79
CA ALA A 222 6.47 -5.77 0.49
C ALA A 222 6.47 -6.10 -1.01
N ALA A 223 6.43 -5.07 -1.87
CA ALA A 223 6.47 -5.24 -3.32
C ALA A 223 7.77 -5.90 -3.80
N LEU A 224 8.93 -5.49 -3.31
CA LEU A 224 10.22 -6.10 -3.66
C LEU A 224 10.32 -7.54 -3.18
N LEU A 225 9.86 -7.88 -1.97
CA LEU A 225 9.83 -9.27 -1.50
C LEU A 225 8.97 -10.16 -2.39
N GLU A 226 7.77 -9.69 -2.72
CA GLU A 226 6.87 -10.40 -3.63
C GLU A 226 7.47 -10.51 -5.05
N GLY A 227 8.17 -9.47 -5.50
CA GLY A 227 8.86 -9.42 -6.79
C GLY A 227 10.04 -10.36 -6.87
N ILE A 228 10.84 -10.52 -5.81
CA ILE A 228 11.94 -11.49 -5.74
C ILE A 228 11.40 -12.92 -5.88
N ASP A 229 10.34 -13.25 -5.14
CA ASP A 229 9.69 -14.55 -5.22
C ASP A 229 9.13 -14.82 -6.63
N TYR A 230 8.40 -13.85 -7.18
CA TYR A 230 7.78 -13.99 -8.49
C TYR A 230 8.82 -14.06 -9.62
N SER A 231 9.90 -13.28 -9.54
CA SER A 231 11.02 -13.32 -10.50
C SER A 231 11.64 -14.72 -10.58
N ARG A 232 11.83 -15.39 -9.43
CA ARG A 232 12.31 -16.79 -9.41
C ARG A 232 11.32 -17.73 -10.06
N LYS A 233 10.02 -17.56 -9.79
CA LYS A 233 8.94 -18.37 -10.38
C LYS A 233 8.93 -18.31 -11.91
N VAL A 234 9.23 -17.14 -12.49
CA VAL A 234 9.23 -16.94 -13.95
C VAL A 234 10.62 -17.08 -14.60
N GLY A 235 11.66 -17.41 -13.82
CA GLY A 235 13.02 -17.59 -14.32
C GLY A 235 13.80 -16.29 -14.58
N ASP A 236 13.31 -15.14 -14.13
CA ASP A 236 13.97 -13.84 -14.27
C ASP A 236 14.93 -13.57 -13.10
N GLN A 237 16.04 -14.31 -13.07
CA GLN A 237 16.99 -14.21 -11.96
C GLN A 237 17.67 -12.84 -11.88
N ALA A 238 17.83 -12.14 -13.01
CA ALA A 238 18.46 -10.83 -13.07
C ALA A 238 17.63 -9.77 -12.33
N ARG A 239 16.32 -9.68 -12.59
CA ARG A 239 15.42 -8.81 -11.83
C ARG A 239 15.36 -9.21 -10.36
N GLY A 240 15.24 -10.51 -10.09
CA GLY A 240 15.21 -11.02 -8.72
C GLY A 240 16.45 -10.61 -7.90
N GLN A 241 17.63 -10.61 -8.51
CA GLN A 241 18.87 -10.15 -7.88
C GLN A 241 18.86 -8.64 -7.64
N ALA A 242 18.50 -7.83 -8.64
CA ALA A 242 18.43 -6.37 -8.51
C ALA A 242 17.44 -5.94 -7.40
N TYR A 243 16.28 -6.60 -7.31
CA TYR A 243 15.29 -6.33 -6.27
C TYR A 243 15.81 -6.71 -4.87
N SER A 244 16.56 -7.81 -4.78
CA SER A 244 17.19 -8.24 -3.53
C SER A 244 18.27 -7.27 -3.06
N GLU A 245 19.08 -6.74 -3.97
CA GLU A 245 20.12 -5.75 -3.69
C GLU A 245 19.49 -4.44 -3.19
N ALA A 246 18.49 -3.91 -3.90
CA ALA A 246 17.79 -2.70 -3.48
C ALA A 246 17.10 -2.87 -2.12
N LEU A 247 16.48 -4.02 -1.86
CA LEU A 247 15.89 -4.32 -0.55
C LEU A 247 16.94 -4.33 0.55
N HIS A 248 18.11 -4.92 0.30
CA HIS A 248 19.20 -4.99 1.27
C HIS A 248 19.78 -3.60 1.58
N ASP A 249 19.96 -2.77 0.56
CA ASP A 249 20.64 -1.50 0.67
C ASP A 249 19.74 -0.40 1.25
N TYR A 250 18.46 -0.39 0.91
CA TYR A 250 17.55 0.70 1.27
C TYR A 250 16.42 0.30 2.23
N LEU A 251 15.94 -0.94 2.18
CA LEU A 251 14.67 -1.35 2.83
C LEU A 251 14.84 -2.54 3.78
N ARG A 252 16.03 -2.73 4.35
CA ARG A 252 16.33 -3.88 5.21
C ARG A 252 15.50 -3.87 6.50
N ARG A 253 15.31 -2.68 7.10
CA ARG A 253 14.62 -2.47 8.39
C ARG A 253 13.83 -1.16 8.37
N PRO A 254 12.72 -1.07 7.61
CA PRO A 254 11.97 0.18 7.49
C PRO A 254 11.46 0.69 8.84
N LEU A 255 11.14 -0.20 9.80
CA LEU A 255 10.73 0.21 11.15
C LEU A 255 11.84 0.82 12.01
N SER A 256 13.13 0.65 11.71
CA SER A 256 14.18 0.99 12.70
C SER A 256 14.29 2.48 13.02
N ARG A 257 13.88 3.35 12.09
CA ARG A 257 13.79 4.79 12.31
C ARG A 257 12.38 5.27 12.65
N HIS A 258 11.41 4.36 12.69
CA HIS A 258 9.97 4.67 12.78
C HIS A 258 9.33 4.11 14.04
N VAL A 259 10.14 3.94 15.09
CA VAL A 259 9.69 3.54 16.43
C VAL A 259 10.17 4.58 17.42
N GLU A 260 9.24 5.14 18.17
CA GLU A 260 9.52 6.01 19.29
C GLU A 260 9.41 5.22 20.60
N TRP A 261 10.38 5.45 21.50
CA TRP A 261 10.45 4.80 22.80
C TRP A 261 10.09 5.79 23.90
N SER A 262 9.14 5.42 24.76
CA SER A 262 8.70 6.21 25.89
C SER A 262 8.67 5.38 27.18
N LEU A 263 8.53 6.05 28.33
CA LEU A 263 8.35 5.40 29.63
C LEU A 263 7.10 4.51 29.70
N PHE A 264 6.14 4.69 28.78
CA PHE A 264 4.87 3.96 28.73
C PHE A 264 4.82 2.89 27.63
N GLY A 265 5.95 2.65 26.95
CA GLY A 265 6.06 1.70 25.84
C GLY A 265 6.57 2.33 24.56
N SER A 266 6.58 1.54 23.50
CA SER A 266 6.99 1.97 22.15
C SER A 266 5.80 2.02 21.20
N TYR A 267 5.82 2.96 20.28
CA TYR A 267 4.82 3.05 19.20
C TYR A 267 5.49 3.35 17.86
N ALA A 268 4.85 2.90 16.78
CA ALA A 268 5.27 3.22 15.43
C ALA A 268 4.87 4.65 15.06
N THR A 269 5.69 5.29 14.24
CA THR A 269 5.46 6.64 13.71
C THR A 269 5.55 6.60 12.20
N GLU A 270 4.79 7.47 11.52
CA GLU A 270 4.89 7.57 10.05
C GLU A 270 6.15 8.33 9.61
N CYS A 271 6.60 9.26 10.45
CA CYS A 271 7.81 10.05 10.23
C CYS A 271 8.99 9.54 11.10
N PRO A 272 10.25 9.72 10.66
CA PRO A 272 11.40 9.10 11.28
C PRO A 272 11.88 9.80 12.57
N THR A 273 12.13 9.05 13.64
CA THR A 273 12.31 9.57 14.99
C THR A 273 13.62 10.32 15.28
N LEU A 274 14.64 10.20 14.43
CA LEU A 274 16.04 10.59 14.73
C LEU A 274 16.61 11.76 13.89
N GLU A 275 15.85 12.37 12.98
CA GLU A 275 16.39 13.36 12.02
C GLU A 275 15.71 14.75 12.10
N PHE A 276 16.43 15.79 11.64
CA PHE A 276 15.93 17.17 11.56
C PHE A 276 14.87 17.29 10.45
N TRP A 277 13.62 17.24 10.88
CA TRP A 277 12.38 17.15 10.11
C TRP A 277 12.12 18.23 9.06
N GLY A 278 11.38 17.85 8.00
CA GLY A 278 10.43 18.76 7.35
C GLY A 278 9.45 19.39 8.35
N THR A 279 8.93 20.58 8.07
CA THR A 279 8.02 21.31 8.98
C THR A 279 6.73 20.54 9.31
N SER A 280 6.31 19.64 8.43
CA SER A 280 5.11 18.81 8.52
C SER A 280 5.23 17.62 9.48
N CYS A 281 6.31 16.83 9.39
CA CYS A 281 6.53 15.68 10.28
C CYS A 281 6.71 16.07 11.76
N ARG A 282 7.02 17.34 12.05
CA ARG A 282 6.99 17.91 13.40
C ARG A 282 5.57 18.04 13.98
N LYS A 283 4.55 18.13 13.14
CA LYS A 283 3.16 18.40 13.54
C LYS A 283 2.31 17.13 13.65
N TYR A 284 2.55 16.14 12.79
CA TYR A 284 1.70 14.95 12.63
C TYR A 284 2.44 13.62 12.87
N ARG A 285 3.20 13.55 13.97
CA ARG A 285 4.12 12.44 14.25
C ARG A 285 3.43 11.10 14.55
N LEU A 286 2.26 11.16 15.20
CA LEU A 286 1.37 10.02 15.41
C LEU A 286 0.36 9.98 14.27
N ASP A 287 0.39 8.89 13.52
CA ASP A 287 -0.44 8.74 12.33
C ASP A 287 -0.91 7.28 12.20
N SER A 288 -2.16 7.09 11.79
CA SER A 288 -2.70 5.77 11.48
C SER A 288 -2.01 5.08 10.31
N ALA A 289 -1.32 5.81 9.44
CA ALA A 289 -0.51 5.26 8.36
C ALA A 289 0.52 4.24 8.84
N ALA A 290 1.05 4.43 10.06
CA ALA A 290 1.98 3.50 10.68
C ALA A 290 1.36 2.14 11.08
N LEU A 291 0.04 2.02 10.99
CA LEU A 291 -0.73 0.81 11.28
C LEU A 291 -1.33 0.14 10.02
N LEU A 292 -1.24 0.80 8.85
CA LEU A 292 -1.73 0.28 7.57
C LEU A 292 -0.71 -0.67 6.93
#